data_AF-A0A2G2ZB20-F1
#
_entry.id   AF-A0A2G2ZB20-F1
#
_cell.length_a   1.000
_cell.length_b   1.000
_cell.length_c   1.000
_cell.angle_alpha   90.00
_cell.angle_beta   90.00
_cell.angle_gamma   90.00
#
_symmetry.space_group_name_H-M   'P 1'
#
loop_
_entity.id
_entity.type
_entity.pdbx_description
1 polymer ?
#
loop_
_entity_poly.entity_id
_entity_poly.type
_entity_poly.pdbx_seq_one_letter_code
_entity_poly.pdbx_strand_id
1 'polypeptide(L)'
;MGGSAILSDDWEFATNEARTVVLIGRAGDGKSSTGNTILGRKVFRSMPHSAGVTTTCEVQRTQLPNGQILDVIDTPGLFDFSGDSETVGNEIVKCIDLAKDGIHGVLLVLSVRSRFTREQQAAVESFQHFFGNKISDYMVVVFTGGDDLEDNDVTLDDYLTDRTEPLQEILAMCQNRHVLFDNRSKDPIKKADQLKELLEQVSLVVEMNGGKPYTNDIFKKLKV
;
A
#
# COMPACT_ATOMS: atom_id res chain seq x y z
N MET A 1 7.62 -38.01 36.88
CA MET A 1 7.27 -36.70 37.47
C MET A 1 8.57 -35.92 37.68
N GLY A 2 8.84 -34.77 37.10
CA GLY A 2 8.21 -34.02 36.03
C GLY A 2 9.32 -33.36 35.22
N GLY A 3 9.21 -33.39 33.89
CA GLY A 3 10.09 -32.65 32.99
C GLY A 3 9.63 -31.21 32.95
N SER A 4 10.48 -30.29 33.38
CA SER A 4 10.30 -28.86 33.12
C SER A 4 10.73 -28.61 31.68
N ALA A 5 9.77 -28.62 30.76
CA ALA A 5 9.96 -28.04 29.44
C ALA A 5 10.15 -26.53 29.63
N ILE A 6 11.38 -26.06 29.45
CA ILE A 6 11.63 -24.64 29.19
C ILE A 6 11.04 -24.40 27.80
N LEU A 7 9.88 -23.77 27.76
CA LEU A 7 9.33 -23.18 26.55
C LEU A 7 10.37 -22.18 26.07
N SER A 8 11.04 -22.50 24.96
CA SER A 8 11.81 -21.52 24.22
C SER A 8 10.82 -20.53 23.64
N ASP A 9 10.66 -19.40 24.33
CA ASP A 9 10.19 -18.17 23.71
C ASP A 9 11.24 -17.77 22.67
N ASP A 10 11.18 -18.39 21.50
CA ASP A 10 11.88 -17.95 20.31
C ASP A 10 11.05 -16.80 19.70
N TRP A 11 10.99 -15.69 20.43
CA TRP A 11 10.78 -14.39 19.80
C TRP A 11 12.09 -14.10 19.04
N GLU A 12 12.15 -14.54 17.78
CA GLU A 12 13.16 -14.01 16.86
C GLU A 12 13.12 -12.49 16.98
N PHE A 13 14.27 -11.90 17.32
CA PHE A 13 14.45 -10.46 17.41
C PHE A 13 13.88 -9.85 16.12
N ALA A 14 12.67 -9.28 16.20
CA ALA A 14 12.16 -8.43 15.15
C ALA A 14 13.23 -7.37 14.97
N THR A 15 13.90 -7.39 13.82
CA THR A 15 14.95 -6.42 13.54
C THR A 15 14.32 -5.05 13.75
N ASN A 16 15.00 -4.16 14.48
CA ASN A 16 14.57 -2.76 14.67
C ASN A 16 14.59 -1.94 13.35
N GLU A 17 14.59 -2.63 12.21
CA GLU A 17 14.62 -2.08 10.87
C GLU A 17 13.22 -1.61 10.49
N ALA A 18 13.15 -0.42 9.91
CA ALA A 18 11.89 0.16 9.49
C ALA A 18 11.32 -0.63 8.31
N ARG A 19 10.02 -0.94 8.39
CA ARG A 19 9.27 -1.41 7.22
C ARG A 19 8.81 -0.21 6.42
N THR A 20 8.90 -0.29 5.11
CA THR A 20 8.50 0.79 4.20
C THR A 20 7.34 0.32 3.34
N VAL A 21 6.24 1.06 3.34
CA VAL A 21 5.11 0.84 2.43
C VAL A 21 4.94 2.04 1.49
N VAL A 22 4.64 1.75 0.23
CA VAL A 22 4.44 2.78 -0.81
C VAL A 22 2.98 2.77 -1.26
N LEU A 23 2.32 3.92 -1.25
CA LEU A 23 0.94 4.08 -1.71
C LEU A 23 0.92 4.47 -3.18
N ILE A 24 0.30 3.68 -4.05
CA ILE A 24 0.11 3.98 -5.48
C ILE A 24 -1.36 3.94 -5.87
N GLY A 25 -1.74 4.55 -6.99
CA GLY A 25 -3.15 4.66 -7.44
C GLY A 25 -3.51 6.05 -7.97
N ARG A 26 -4.76 6.26 -8.43
CA ARG A 26 -5.18 7.53 -9.06
C ARG A 26 -5.18 8.67 -8.06
N ALA A 27 -5.05 9.92 -8.52
CA ALA A 27 -5.58 11.03 -7.75
C ALA A 27 -7.05 10.80 -7.44
N GLY A 28 -7.45 11.13 -6.21
CA GLY A 28 -8.81 10.95 -5.73
C GLY A 28 -9.15 9.55 -5.20
N ASP A 29 -8.35 8.51 -5.45
CA ASP A 29 -8.64 7.16 -4.93
C ASP A 29 -8.35 7.01 -3.43
N GLY A 30 -7.82 8.06 -2.79
CA GLY A 30 -7.73 8.15 -1.33
C GLY A 30 -6.38 7.75 -0.73
N LYS A 31 -5.30 7.68 -1.52
CA LYS A 31 -3.93 7.37 -1.04
C LYS A 31 -3.54 8.13 0.23
N SER A 32 -3.50 9.45 0.18
CA SER A 32 -3.14 10.30 1.33
C SER A 32 -4.04 10.08 2.55
N SER A 33 -5.33 9.81 2.34
CA SER A 33 -6.26 9.48 3.44
C SER A 33 -5.95 8.11 4.04
N THR A 34 -5.68 7.10 3.22
CA THR A 34 -5.22 5.77 3.65
C THR A 34 -3.90 5.89 4.43
N GLY A 35 -2.93 6.65 3.93
CA GLY A 35 -1.68 6.93 4.63
C GLY A 35 -1.90 7.57 6.00
N ASN A 36 -2.81 8.55 6.10
CA ASN A 36 -3.17 9.16 7.37
C ASN A 36 -3.84 8.19 8.35
N THR A 37 -4.69 7.28 7.86
CA THR A 37 -5.29 6.22 8.67
C THR A 37 -4.22 5.27 9.20
N ILE A 38 -3.27 4.84 8.34
CA ILE A 38 -2.14 3.99 8.72
C ILE A 38 -1.27 4.66 9.79
N LEU A 39 -0.99 5.95 9.62
CA LEU A 39 -0.14 6.72 10.54
C LEU A 39 -0.86 7.12 11.83
N GLY A 40 -2.18 6.96 11.92
CA GLY A 40 -3.01 7.38 13.04
C GLY A 40 -3.13 8.90 13.20
N ARG A 41 -2.69 9.69 12.21
CA ARG A 41 -2.67 11.16 12.26
C ARG A 41 -2.76 11.78 10.86
N LYS A 42 -3.27 13.01 10.78
CA LYS A 42 -3.41 13.75 9.52
C LYS A 42 -2.11 14.51 9.18
N VAL A 43 -1.23 13.89 8.40
CA VAL A 43 0.05 14.49 7.97
C VAL A 43 0.14 14.65 6.45
N PHE A 44 -0.38 13.71 5.67
CA PHE A 44 -0.54 13.90 4.24
C PHE A 44 -1.73 14.79 3.97
N ARG A 45 -1.58 15.75 3.07
CA ARG A 45 -2.66 16.67 2.73
C ARG A 45 -3.71 15.97 1.87
N SER A 46 -4.79 15.50 2.48
CA SER A 46 -5.94 14.92 1.77
C SER A 46 -7.11 15.91 1.69
N MET A 47 -7.23 16.65 0.58
CA MET A 47 -8.40 17.49 0.30
C MET A 47 -9.04 17.11 -1.04
N PRO A 48 -10.38 17.14 -1.16
CA PRO A 48 -11.07 16.98 -2.44
C PRO A 48 -10.87 18.25 -3.27
N HIS A 49 -9.81 18.30 -4.07
CA HIS A 49 -9.54 19.36 -5.03
C HIS A 49 -9.37 18.77 -6.42
N SER A 50 -9.83 19.51 -7.45
CA SER A 50 -9.80 19.09 -8.85
C SER A 50 -8.38 19.02 -9.44
N ALA A 51 -7.43 19.75 -8.86
CA ALA A 51 -6.01 19.56 -9.08
C ALA A 51 -5.49 18.63 -7.98
N GLY A 52 -4.88 17.50 -8.35
CA GLY A 52 -4.28 16.57 -7.40
C GLY A 52 -3.43 17.30 -6.35
N VAL A 53 -3.65 16.98 -5.07
CA VAL A 53 -3.04 17.72 -3.96
C VAL A 53 -1.59 17.33 -3.72
N THR A 54 -1.27 16.03 -3.90
CA THR A 54 0.09 15.50 -3.77
C THR A 54 0.83 15.65 -5.09
N THR A 55 1.78 16.57 -5.15
CA THR A 55 2.56 16.87 -6.36
C THR A 55 3.95 16.24 -6.35
N THR A 56 4.40 15.68 -5.23
CA THR A 56 5.66 14.92 -5.12
C THR A 56 5.57 13.85 -4.03
N CYS A 57 6.46 12.86 -4.06
CA CYS A 57 6.51 11.81 -3.04
C CYS A 57 6.84 12.39 -1.65
N GLU A 58 6.09 11.96 -0.64
CA GLU A 58 6.29 12.35 0.76
C GLU A 58 6.40 11.10 1.64
N VAL A 59 7.38 11.05 2.54
CA VAL A 59 7.52 9.98 3.53
C VAL A 59 7.13 10.45 4.92
N GLN A 60 6.41 9.63 5.65
CA GLN A 60 6.06 9.87 7.05
C GLN A 60 6.29 8.60 7.87
N ARG A 61 6.87 8.76 9.05
CA ARG A 61 7.23 7.66 9.95
C ARG A 61 6.24 7.52 11.10
N THR A 62 5.92 6.30 11.50
CA THR A 62 5.22 6.01 12.75
C THR A 62 5.81 4.80 13.45
N GLN A 63 5.54 4.66 14.75
CA GLN A 63 5.80 3.44 15.49
C GLN A 63 4.47 2.75 15.75
N LEU A 64 4.38 1.47 15.35
CA LEU A 64 3.20 0.64 15.56
C LEU A 64 3.11 0.18 17.04
N PRO A 65 1.93 -0.25 17.52
CA PRO A 65 1.76 -0.70 18.91
C PRO A 65 2.69 -1.83 19.34
N ASN A 66 3.15 -2.66 18.40
CA ASN A 66 4.12 -3.74 18.63
C ASN A 66 5.58 -3.27 18.59
N GLY A 67 5.85 -1.96 18.53
CA GLY A 67 7.19 -1.37 18.49
C GLY A 67 7.82 -1.26 17.09
N GLN A 68 7.26 -1.93 16.08
CA GLN A 68 7.76 -1.88 14.70
C GLN A 68 7.71 -0.45 14.13
N ILE A 69 8.81 0.01 13.56
CA ILE A 69 8.85 1.28 12.82
C ILE A 69 8.28 1.05 11.42
N LEU A 70 7.37 1.94 11.00
CA LEU A 70 6.74 1.93 9.69
C LEU A 70 6.93 3.29 9.01
N ASP A 71 7.57 3.29 7.86
CA ASP A 71 7.66 4.41 6.93
C ASP A 71 6.57 4.25 5.86
N VAL A 72 5.75 5.29 5.68
CA VAL A 72 4.67 5.34 4.69
C VAL A 72 5.05 6.40 3.66
N ILE A 73 5.14 5.99 2.39
CA ILE A 73 5.43 6.88 1.28
C ILE A 73 4.13 7.12 0.50
N ASP A 74 3.61 8.34 0.55
CA ASP A 74 2.52 8.80 -0.32
C ASP A 74 3.12 9.28 -1.64
N THR A 75 2.62 8.76 -2.76
CA THR A 75 3.07 9.18 -4.09
C THR A 75 2.05 10.10 -4.76
N PRO A 76 2.48 10.92 -5.74
CA PRO A 76 1.56 11.50 -6.70
C PRO A 76 0.70 10.42 -7.37
N GLY A 77 -0.39 10.83 -8.01
CA GLY A 77 -1.26 9.89 -8.70
C GLY A 77 -0.52 9.13 -9.81
N LEU A 78 -0.46 7.80 -9.68
CA LEU A 78 0.22 6.91 -10.63
C LEU A 78 -0.36 7.04 -12.05
N PHE A 79 -1.62 7.47 -12.14
CA PHE A 79 -2.37 7.57 -13.38
C PHE A 79 -2.49 9.01 -13.91
N ASP A 80 -1.98 9.99 -13.17
CA ASP A 80 -2.07 11.42 -13.53
C ASP A 80 -0.81 11.91 -14.25
N PHE A 81 0.12 11.01 -14.55
CA PHE A 81 1.34 11.28 -15.32
C PHE A 81 1.09 11.53 -16.82
N SER A 82 -0.12 11.98 -17.18
CA SER A 82 -0.48 12.30 -18.56
C SER A 82 0.29 13.53 -19.04
N GLY A 83 1.51 13.34 -19.55
CA GLY A 83 2.16 14.33 -20.39
C GLY A 83 3.67 14.25 -20.50
N ASP A 84 4.38 13.77 -19.47
CA ASP A 84 5.85 13.90 -19.44
C ASP A 84 6.53 12.72 -18.72
N SER A 85 7.23 11.89 -19.51
CA SER A 85 7.98 10.73 -19.02
C SER A 85 9.11 11.10 -18.07
N GLU A 86 9.65 12.33 -18.18
CA GLU A 86 10.69 12.85 -17.29
C GLU A 86 10.14 13.07 -15.87
N THR A 87 8.95 13.64 -15.76
CA THR A 87 8.25 13.84 -14.48
C THR A 87 7.94 12.51 -13.78
N VAL A 88 7.55 11.47 -14.52
CA VAL A 88 7.32 10.11 -13.96
C VAL A 88 8.62 9.52 -13.40
N GLY A 89 9.69 9.57 -14.19
CA GLY A 89 10.99 9.03 -13.81
C GLY A 89 11.53 9.69 -12.54
N ASN A 90 11.39 11.01 -12.42
CA ASN A 90 11.83 11.76 -11.25
C ASN A 90 11.09 11.35 -9.96
N GLU A 91 9.78 11.15 -10.02
CA GLU A 91 9.01 10.70 -8.85
C GLU A 91 9.29 9.24 -8.49
N ILE A 92 9.57 8.39 -9.47
CA ILE A 92 10.06 7.02 -9.22
C ILE A 92 11.42 7.07 -8.51
N VAL A 93 12.37 7.88 -8.98
CA VAL A 93 13.69 8.03 -8.34
C VAL A 93 13.55 8.53 -6.91
N LYS A 94 12.69 9.53 -6.66
CA LYS A 94 12.40 10.00 -5.31
C LYS A 94 11.79 8.92 -4.43
N CYS A 95 10.81 8.16 -4.94
CA CYS A 95 10.21 7.05 -4.19
C CYS A 95 11.27 6.02 -3.77
N ILE A 96 12.20 5.69 -4.68
CA ILE A 96 13.31 4.78 -4.42
C ILE A 96 14.28 5.35 -3.38
N ASP A 97 14.63 6.64 -3.49
CA ASP A 97 15.51 7.34 -2.53
C ASP A 97 14.90 7.40 -1.11
N LEU A 98 13.58 7.64 -1.03
CA LEU A 98 12.84 7.62 0.23
C LEU A 98 12.75 6.19 0.82
N ALA A 99 12.64 5.17 -0.02
CA ALA A 99 12.58 3.77 0.39
C ALA A 99 13.98 3.19 0.69
N LYS A 100 14.75 3.85 1.57
CA LYS A 100 16.17 3.58 1.85
C LYS A 100 16.50 2.10 2.00
N ASP A 101 15.74 1.36 2.78
CA ASP A 101 15.99 -0.06 3.08
C ASP A 101 15.22 -1.02 2.18
N GLY A 102 14.61 -0.51 1.11
CA GLY A 102 13.76 -1.23 0.18
C GLY A 102 12.28 -1.14 0.55
N ILE A 103 11.44 -1.69 -0.33
CA ILE A 103 9.98 -1.62 -0.21
C ILE A 103 9.47 -2.94 0.37
N HIS A 104 8.77 -2.86 1.50
CA HIS A 104 8.21 -4.02 2.18
C HIS A 104 6.76 -4.31 1.76
N GLY A 105 6.08 -3.31 1.18
CA GLY A 105 4.76 -3.48 0.58
C GLY A 105 4.41 -2.32 -0.34
N VAL A 106 3.71 -2.62 -1.43
CA VAL A 106 3.12 -1.63 -2.33
C VAL A 106 1.62 -1.71 -2.17
N LEU A 107 0.99 -0.62 -1.74
CA LEU A 107 -0.44 -0.53 -1.51
C LEU A 107 -1.09 0.12 -2.73
N LEU A 108 -1.71 -0.69 -3.59
CA LEU A 108 -2.47 -0.21 -4.74
C LEU A 108 -3.86 0.24 -4.27
N VAL A 109 -4.03 1.56 -4.14
CA VAL A 109 -5.25 2.17 -3.61
C VAL A 109 -6.27 2.38 -4.73
N LEU A 110 -7.42 1.73 -4.61
CA LEU A 110 -8.54 1.79 -5.55
C LEU A 110 -9.81 2.24 -4.82
N SER A 111 -10.58 3.15 -5.39
CA SER A 111 -11.86 3.58 -4.78
C SER A 111 -13.03 2.77 -5.32
N VAL A 112 -13.86 2.19 -4.44
CA VAL A 112 -15.08 1.45 -4.82
C VAL A 112 -16.13 2.35 -5.47
N ARG A 113 -16.05 3.67 -5.25
CA ARG A 113 -16.94 4.69 -5.84
C ARG A 113 -16.71 4.90 -7.33
N SER A 114 -15.66 4.32 -7.88
CA SER A 114 -15.31 4.45 -9.29
C SER A 114 -14.98 3.08 -9.87
N ARG A 115 -15.31 2.89 -11.14
CA ARG A 115 -14.95 1.65 -11.84
C ARG A 115 -13.45 1.65 -12.11
N PHE A 116 -12.83 0.49 -11.89
CA PHE A 116 -11.47 0.25 -12.34
C PHE A 116 -11.44 0.09 -13.87
N THR A 117 -10.59 0.87 -14.55
CA THR A 117 -10.56 0.95 -16.02
C THR A 117 -9.30 0.32 -16.62
N ARG A 118 -9.33 0.08 -17.94
CA ARG A 118 -8.17 -0.44 -18.70
C ARG A 118 -7.00 0.55 -18.66
N GLU A 119 -7.25 1.85 -18.59
CA GLU A 119 -6.19 2.87 -18.44
C GLU A 119 -5.49 2.75 -17.09
N GLN A 120 -6.25 2.50 -16.02
CA GLN A 120 -5.67 2.28 -14.69
C GLN A 120 -4.87 0.97 -14.67
N GLN A 121 -5.37 -0.08 -15.31
CA GLN A 121 -4.60 -1.33 -15.47
C GLN A 121 -3.27 -1.09 -16.19
N ALA A 122 -3.30 -0.43 -17.35
CA ALA A 122 -2.10 -0.19 -18.17
C ALA A 122 -1.01 0.57 -17.42
N ALA A 123 -1.39 1.46 -16.51
CA ALA A 123 -0.42 2.18 -15.69
C ALA A 123 0.06 1.39 -14.46
N VAL A 124 -0.73 0.44 -13.92
CA VAL A 124 -0.18 -0.56 -12.96
C VAL A 124 0.83 -1.47 -13.67
N GLU A 125 0.54 -1.89 -14.90
CA GLU A 125 1.48 -2.67 -15.73
C GLU A 125 2.73 -1.86 -16.08
N SER A 126 2.59 -0.56 -16.35
CA SER A 126 3.74 0.33 -16.56
C SER A 126 4.59 0.45 -15.29
N PHE A 127 3.97 0.62 -14.12
CA PHE A 127 4.65 0.58 -12.84
C PHE A 127 5.40 -0.75 -12.64
N GLN A 128 4.74 -1.87 -12.91
CA GLN A 128 5.36 -3.19 -12.85
C GLN A 128 6.54 -3.30 -13.80
N HIS A 129 6.45 -2.75 -15.02
CA HIS A 129 7.55 -2.77 -15.98
C HIS A 129 8.77 -1.99 -15.48
N PHE A 130 8.56 -0.81 -14.90
CA PHE A 130 9.66 0.03 -14.37
C PHE A 130 10.38 -0.60 -13.18
N PHE A 131 9.64 -1.22 -12.27
CA PHE A 131 10.21 -1.93 -11.12
C PHE A 131 10.58 -3.39 -11.48
N GLY A 132 10.15 -3.90 -12.63
CA GLY A 132 10.26 -5.32 -12.97
C GLY A 132 9.24 -6.18 -12.22
N ASN A 133 8.90 -7.31 -12.84
CA ASN A 133 7.73 -8.13 -12.50
C ASN A 133 7.64 -8.59 -11.04
N LYS A 134 8.78 -8.71 -10.35
CA LYS A 134 8.83 -9.11 -8.94
C LYS A 134 8.15 -8.12 -7.99
N ILE A 135 7.97 -6.86 -8.39
CA ILE A 135 7.28 -5.88 -7.53
C ILE A 135 5.84 -6.30 -7.21
N SER A 136 5.19 -7.05 -8.11
CA SER A 136 3.82 -7.56 -7.92
C SER A 136 3.71 -8.53 -6.74
N ASP A 137 4.79 -9.23 -6.39
CA ASP A 137 4.83 -10.10 -5.20
C ASP A 137 4.78 -9.29 -3.89
N TYR A 138 4.98 -7.96 -3.98
CA TYR A 138 4.91 -7.03 -2.86
C TYR A 138 3.61 -6.23 -2.82
N MET A 139 2.70 -6.44 -3.78
CA MET A 139 1.50 -5.63 -3.92
C MET A 139 0.34 -6.16 -3.09
N VAL A 140 -0.39 -5.25 -2.44
CA VAL A 140 -1.67 -5.46 -1.76
C VAL A 140 -2.65 -4.42 -2.29
N VAL A 141 -3.87 -4.84 -2.67
CA VAL A 141 -4.91 -3.92 -3.12
C VAL A 141 -5.66 -3.35 -1.92
N VAL A 142 -5.71 -2.02 -1.80
CA VAL A 142 -6.48 -1.33 -0.74
C VAL A 142 -7.70 -0.69 -1.38
N PHE A 143 -8.87 -1.27 -1.13
CA PHE A 143 -10.14 -0.66 -1.54
C PHE A 143 -10.51 0.44 -0.56
N THR A 144 -10.82 1.63 -1.06
CA THR A 144 -11.31 2.76 -0.26
C THR A 144 -12.78 3.02 -0.52
N GLY A 145 -13.45 3.63 0.46
CA GLY A 145 -14.89 3.89 0.39
C GLY A 145 -15.72 2.80 1.04
N GLY A 146 -15.21 2.15 2.10
CA GLY A 146 -15.99 1.19 2.88
C GLY A 146 -17.28 1.78 3.45
N ASP A 147 -17.32 3.08 3.72
CA ASP A 147 -18.56 3.79 4.10
C ASP A 147 -19.62 3.75 2.99
N ASP A 148 -19.20 3.80 1.71
CA ASP A 148 -20.10 3.71 0.57
C ASP A 148 -20.72 2.31 0.44
N LEU A 149 -19.94 1.27 0.71
CA LEU A 149 -20.43 -0.10 0.70
C LEU A 149 -21.40 -0.34 1.87
N GLU A 150 -21.05 0.10 3.08
CA GLU A 150 -21.90 0.01 4.27
C GLU A 150 -23.23 0.77 4.09
N ASP A 151 -23.21 1.98 3.55
CA ASP A 151 -24.42 2.78 3.31
C ASP A 151 -25.40 2.11 2.32
N ASN A 152 -24.92 1.16 1.52
CA ASN A 152 -25.71 0.41 0.55
C ASN A 152 -25.95 -1.06 0.95
N ASP A 153 -25.59 -1.47 2.17
CA ASP A 153 -25.68 -2.85 2.66
C ASP A 153 -24.94 -3.86 1.75
N VAL A 154 -23.80 -3.46 1.19
CA VAL A 154 -22.95 -4.27 0.29
C VAL A 154 -21.65 -4.65 1.00
N THR A 155 -21.21 -5.89 0.89
CA THR A 155 -19.86 -6.29 1.37
C THR A 155 -18.80 -6.11 0.29
N LEU A 156 -17.50 -6.12 0.65
CA LEU A 156 -16.46 -6.11 -0.37
C LEU A 156 -16.53 -7.35 -1.26
N ASP A 157 -16.90 -8.52 -0.73
CA ASP A 157 -17.04 -9.75 -1.50
C ASP A 157 -18.17 -9.64 -2.53
N ASP A 158 -19.30 -9.02 -2.17
CA ASP A 158 -20.40 -8.74 -3.10
C ASP A 158 -19.91 -7.82 -4.23
N TYR A 159 -19.18 -6.74 -3.89
CA TYR A 159 -18.59 -5.82 -4.87
C TYR A 159 -17.62 -6.53 -5.83
N LEU A 160 -16.88 -7.52 -5.34
CA LEU A 160 -15.87 -8.26 -6.11
C LEU A 160 -16.44 -9.47 -6.88
N THR A 161 -17.71 -9.79 -6.73
CA THR A 161 -18.37 -10.93 -7.40
C THR A 161 -18.50 -10.68 -8.91
N ASP A 162 -19.01 -9.52 -9.31
CA ASP A 162 -19.20 -9.12 -10.73
C ASP A 162 -18.11 -8.16 -11.20
N ARG A 163 -16.86 -8.46 -10.82
CA ARG A 163 -15.70 -7.62 -11.17
C ARG A 163 -15.41 -7.63 -12.67
N THR A 164 -14.95 -6.48 -13.16
CA THR A 164 -14.50 -6.35 -14.56
C THR A 164 -13.21 -7.13 -14.80
N GLU A 165 -12.99 -7.57 -16.03
CA GLU A 165 -11.76 -8.27 -16.44
C GLU A 165 -10.47 -7.52 -16.01
N PRO A 166 -10.33 -6.19 -16.20
CA PRO A 166 -9.17 -5.45 -15.68
C PRO A 166 -8.96 -5.60 -14.18
N LEU A 167 -10.02 -5.54 -13.37
CA LEU A 167 -9.92 -5.66 -11.92
C LEU A 167 -9.55 -7.09 -11.52
N GLN A 168 -10.10 -8.09 -12.20
CA GLN A 168 -9.77 -9.49 -11.99
C GLN A 168 -8.28 -9.77 -12.27
N GLU A 169 -7.72 -9.23 -13.35
CA GLU A 169 -6.31 -9.38 -13.71
C GLU A 169 -5.39 -8.76 -12.65
N ILE A 170 -5.74 -7.56 -12.15
CA ILE A 170 -4.99 -6.90 -11.08
C ILE A 170 -5.05 -7.67 -9.76
N LEU A 171 -6.22 -8.18 -9.37
CA LEU A 171 -6.34 -9.00 -8.16
C LEU A 171 -5.52 -10.28 -8.28
N ALA A 172 -5.56 -10.95 -9.44
CA ALA A 172 -4.75 -12.13 -9.70
C ALA A 172 -3.24 -11.82 -9.64
N MET A 173 -2.81 -10.70 -10.22
CA MET A 173 -1.43 -10.20 -10.14
C MET A 173 -0.99 -9.99 -8.68
N CYS A 174 -1.88 -9.49 -7.84
CA CYS A 174 -1.64 -9.30 -6.41
C CYS A 174 -1.92 -10.57 -5.58
N GLN A 175 -2.05 -11.74 -6.21
CA GLN A 175 -2.36 -13.03 -5.58
C GLN A 175 -3.59 -12.96 -4.65
N ASN A 176 -4.58 -12.17 -5.04
CA ASN A 176 -5.80 -11.86 -4.31
C ASN A 176 -5.59 -11.23 -2.92
N ARG A 177 -4.42 -10.62 -2.64
CA ARG A 177 -4.21 -9.84 -1.41
C ARG A 177 -4.94 -8.50 -1.50
N HIS A 178 -5.95 -8.32 -0.66
CA HIS A 178 -6.70 -7.08 -0.61
C HIS A 178 -7.30 -6.80 0.77
N VAL A 179 -7.62 -5.54 1.03
CA VAL A 179 -8.28 -5.06 2.27
C VAL A 179 -9.26 -3.92 1.97
N LEU A 180 -10.21 -3.68 2.87
CA LEU A 180 -11.17 -2.56 2.78
C LEU A 180 -10.86 -1.45 3.79
N PHE A 181 -10.88 -0.20 3.33
CA PHE A 181 -10.67 1.00 4.14
C PHE A 181 -11.85 1.97 4.04
N ASP A 182 -12.47 2.24 5.17
CA ASP A 182 -13.25 3.42 5.47
C ASP A 182 -12.38 4.47 6.17
N ASN A 183 -11.82 5.37 5.34
CA ASN A 183 -11.02 6.50 5.79
C ASN A 183 -11.84 7.64 6.44
N ARG A 184 -13.18 7.56 6.40
CA ARG A 184 -14.09 8.55 6.98
C ARG A 184 -14.58 8.14 8.37
N SER A 185 -14.46 6.86 8.72
CA SER A 185 -14.77 6.35 10.06
C SER A 185 -14.18 7.25 11.15
N LYS A 186 -14.96 7.47 12.21
CA LYS A 186 -14.50 8.08 13.46
C LYS A 186 -14.35 7.05 14.58
N ASP A 187 -14.77 5.82 14.33
CA ASP A 187 -14.68 4.74 15.30
C ASP A 187 -13.22 4.27 15.43
N PRO A 188 -12.59 4.42 16.61
CA PRO A 188 -11.23 3.97 16.83
C PRO A 188 -11.07 2.46 16.71
N ILE A 189 -12.10 1.66 17.02
CA ILE A 189 -12.05 0.20 16.94
C ILE A 189 -11.98 -0.22 15.48
N LYS A 190 -12.92 0.24 14.65
CA LYS A 190 -12.90 0.03 13.19
C LYS A 190 -11.58 0.47 12.55
N LYS A 191 -11.01 1.61 12.97
CA LYS A 191 -9.69 2.05 12.49
C LYS A 191 -8.56 1.09 12.87
N ALA A 192 -8.56 0.61 14.10
CA ALA A 192 -7.56 -0.34 14.57
C ALA A 192 -7.67 -1.67 13.84
N ASP A 193 -8.89 -2.15 13.58
CA ASP A 193 -9.13 -3.42 12.87
C ASP A 193 -8.67 -3.35 11.41
N GLN A 194 -9.02 -2.28 10.69
CA GLN A 194 -8.55 -2.06 9.30
C GLN A 194 -7.02 -1.96 9.21
N LEU A 195 -6.40 -1.27 10.18
CA LEU A 195 -4.94 -1.18 10.25
C LEU A 195 -4.31 -2.56 10.52
N LYS A 196 -4.90 -3.33 11.44
CA LYS A 196 -4.43 -4.67 11.77
C LYS A 196 -4.48 -5.59 10.55
N GLU A 197 -5.61 -5.63 9.84
CA GLU A 197 -5.79 -6.44 8.63
C GLU A 197 -4.77 -6.08 7.54
N LEU A 198 -4.53 -4.78 7.32
CA LEU A 198 -3.50 -4.33 6.38
C LEU A 198 -2.09 -4.79 6.80
N LEU A 199 -1.75 -4.65 8.09
CA LEU A 199 -0.42 -5.03 8.59
C LEU A 199 -0.20 -6.55 8.55
N GLU A 200 -1.25 -7.34 8.70
CA GLU A 200 -1.22 -8.80 8.49
C GLU A 200 -0.91 -9.11 7.02
N GLN A 201 -1.57 -8.44 6.05
CA GLN A 201 -1.26 -8.60 4.62
C GLN A 201 0.19 -8.19 4.28
N VAL A 202 0.67 -7.06 4.83
CA VAL A 202 2.06 -6.61 4.62
C VAL A 202 3.05 -7.60 5.23
N SER A 203 2.75 -8.15 6.41
CA SER A 203 3.61 -9.15 7.05
C SER A 203 3.67 -10.44 6.24
N LEU A 204 2.52 -10.90 5.72
CA LEU A 204 2.44 -12.05 4.82
C LEU A 204 3.26 -11.81 3.54
N VAL A 205 3.14 -10.63 2.94
CA VAL A 205 3.95 -10.24 1.77
C VAL A 205 5.45 -10.36 2.06
N VAL A 206 5.91 -9.84 3.20
CA VAL A 206 7.32 -9.90 3.60
C VAL A 206 7.77 -11.36 3.81
N GLU A 207 6.95 -12.17 4.48
CA GLU A 207 7.22 -13.59 4.72
C GLU A 207 7.31 -14.39 3.41
N MET A 208 6.34 -14.21 2.51
CA MET A 208 6.32 -14.85 1.19
C MET A 208 7.52 -14.47 0.32
N ASN A 209 8.15 -13.32 0.61
CA ASN A 209 9.36 -12.84 -0.04
C ASN A 209 10.65 -13.19 0.74
N GLY A 210 10.57 -14.11 1.70
CA GLY A 210 11.72 -14.62 2.46
C GLY A 210 12.29 -13.60 3.43
N GLY A 211 11.44 -12.73 3.98
CA GLY A 211 11.82 -11.68 4.93
C GLY A 211 12.57 -10.50 4.31
N LYS A 212 12.66 -10.44 2.97
CA LYS A 212 13.46 -9.44 2.26
C LYS A 212 12.57 -8.33 1.70
N PRO A 213 12.95 -7.06 1.84
CA PRO A 213 12.30 -6.00 1.11
C PRO A 213 12.62 -6.11 -0.39
N TYR A 214 11.70 -5.62 -1.19
CA TYR A 214 11.94 -5.41 -2.60
C TYR A 214 13.07 -4.39 -2.79
N THR A 215 14.06 -4.79 -3.58
CA THR A 215 15.13 -3.94 -4.11
C THR A 215 15.35 -4.31 -5.56
N ASN A 216 15.75 -3.36 -6.40
CA ASN A 216 16.14 -3.62 -7.78
C ASN A 216 17.47 -2.95 -8.13
N ASP A 217 17.92 -3.09 -9.37
CA ASP A 217 19.18 -2.50 -9.79
C ASP A 217 19.18 -0.96 -9.78
N ILE A 218 18.00 -0.32 -9.84
CA ILE A 218 17.86 1.13 -9.64
C ILE A 218 18.15 1.48 -8.17
N PHE A 219 17.62 0.73 -7.20
CA PHE A 219 17.99 0.86 -5.78
C PHE A 219 19.51 0.72 -5.58
N LYS A 220 20.15 -0.23 -6.27
CA LYS A 220 21.60 -0.45 -6.15
C LYS A 220 22.42 0.68 -6.76
N LYS A 221 21.97 1.25 -7.89
CA LYS A 221 22.66 2.35 -8.59
C LYS A 221 22.51 3.72 -7.91
N LEU A 222 21.44 3.92 -7.12
CA LEU A 222 21.22 5.17 -6.39
C LEU A 222 21.92 5.21 -5.02
N LYS A 223 22.40 4.07 -4.50
CA LYS A 223 23.13 3.96 -3.22
C LYS A 223 24.66 4.15 -3.35
N VAL A 224 25.13 4.89 -4.35
CA VAL A 224 26.57 5.18 -4.56
C VAL A 224 27.06 6.27 -3.63
#